data_AF-A0A7V2CMN1-F1
#
_entry.id   AF-A0A7V2CMN1-F1
#
_cell.length_a   1.000
_cell.length_b   1.000
_cell.length_c   1.000
_cell.angle_alpha   90.00
_cell.angle_beta   90.00
_cell.angle_gamma   90.00
#
_symmetry.space_group_name_H-M   'P 1'
#
loop_
_entity.id
_entity.type
_entity.pdbx_description
1 polymer ?
#
loop_
_entity_poly.entity_id
_entity_poly.type
_entity_poly.pdbx_seq_one_letter_code
_entity_poly.pdbx_strand_id
1 'polypeptide(L)'
;MNPLWAPGDMEIIYLGLSADRPVMSAKLLGESPPVLDKPSLLFESRTQMRRKSWDVLPDGSRLTMIRYSDANRAGSWQVNVVLDWFAELKAKVPASKSRP
;
A
#
# COMPACT_ATOMS: atom_id res chain seq x y z
N MET A 1 9.93 6.10 -14.31
CA MET A 1 8.51 5.96 -13.89
C MET A 1 7.95 4.90 -14.78
N ASN A 2 7.67 3.71 -14.24
CA ASN A 2 7.31 2.57 -15.06
C ASN A 2 5.86 2.21 -14.74
N PRO A 3 4.96 2.14 -15.74
CA PRO A 3 3.62 1.61 -15.53
C PRO A 3 3.73 0.16 -15.03
N LEU A 4 2.75 -0.27 -14.25
CA LEU A 4 2.69 -1.63 -13.70
C LEU A 4 1.48 -2.35 -14.27
N TRP A 5 1.67 -3.60 -14.66
CA TRP A 5 0.57 -4.49 -14.99
C TRP A 5 0.04 -5.11 -13.71
N ALA A 6 -1.28 -5.03 -13.51
CA ALA A 6 -1.94 -5.84 -12.51
C ALA A 6 -1.82 -7.32 -12.92
N PRO A 7 -1.46 -8.20 -11.98
CA PRO A 7 -1.37 -9.63 -12.25
C PRO A 7 -2.78 -10.20 -12.54
N GLY A 8 -2.93 -10.85 -13.69
CA GLY A 8 -4.14 -11.59 -14.08
C GLY A 8 -5.13 -10.83 -14.97
N ASP A 9 -5.37 -9.54 -14.73
CA ASP A 9 -6.57 -8.86 -15.26
C ASP A 9 -6.32 -7.96 -16.49
N MET A 10 -5.16 -8.08 -17.13
CA MET A 10 -4.75 -7.24 -18.26
C MET A 10 -5.01 -5.74 -18.01
N GLU A 11 -4.85 -5.29 -16.77
CA GLU A 11 -5.05 -3.91 -16.35
C GLU A 11 -3.69 -3.24 -16.16
N ILE A 12 -3.52 -2.07 -16.77
CA ILE A 12 -2.33 -1.25 -16.61
C ILE A 12 -2.60 -0.14 -15.62
N ILE A 13 -1.73 0.00 -14.63
CA ILE A 13 -1.77 1.06 -13.61
C ILE A 13 -0.61 2.02 -13.88
N TYR A 14 -0.91 3.32 -13.92
CA TYR A 14 0.05 4.35 -14.30
C TYR A 14 -0.26 5.71 -13.67
N LEU A 15 0.70 6.63 -13.77
CA LEU A 15 0.53 8.01 -13.34
C LEU A 15 0.07 8.88 -14.51
N GLY A 16 -1.03 9.62 -14.30
CA GLY A 16 -1.53 10.62 -15.22
C GLY A 16 -0.54 11.76 -15.43
N LEU A 17 -0.68 12.43 -16.57
CA LEU A 17 0.24 13.49 -17.00
C LEU A 17 -0.15 14.90 -16.50
N SER A 18 -1.28 15.04 -15.81
CA SER A 18 -1.68 16.31 -15.22
C SER A 18 -0.76 16.71 -14.06
N ALA A 19 -0.83 17.98 -13.64
CA ALA A 19 -0.01 18.53 -12.57
C ALA A 19 -0.09 17.70 -11.27
N ASP A 20 -1.28 17.20 -10.96
CA ASP A 20 -1.55 16.40 -9.75
C ASP A 20 -1.21 14.91 -9.90
N ARG A 21 -0.67 14.49 -11.05
CA ARG A 21 -0.22 13.12 -11.36
C ARG A 21 -1.11 12.03 -10.73
N PRO A 22 -2.44 12.02 -11.00
CA PRO A 22 -3.34 11.06 -10.42
C PRO A 22 -2.92 9.64 -10.81
N VAL A 23 -3.18 8.65 -9.97
CA VAL A 23 -3.00 7.26 -10.42
C VAL A 23 -4.25 6.80 -11.10
N MET A 24 -4.03 6.30 -12.30
CA MET A 24 -5.04 5.86 -13.24
C MET A 24 -4.86 4.36 -13.48
N SER A 25 -5.94 3.71 -13.88
CA SER A 25 -5.88 2.37 -14.44
C SER A 25 -6.67 2.27 -15.74
N ALA A 26 -6.30 1.36 -16.62
CA ALA A 26 -7.06 1.05 -17.82
C ALA A 26 -6.96 -0.45 -18.13
N LYS A 27 -8.06 -1.05 -18.57
CA LYS A 27 -8.08 -2.46 -19.00
C LYS A 27 -7.71 -2.58 -20.46
N LEU A 28 -6.91 -3.59 -20.78
CA LEU A 28 -6.65 -4.00 -22.16
C LEU A 28 -7.84 -4.82 -22.67
N LEU A 29 -8.50 -4.29 -23.70
CA LEU A 29 -9.64 -4.90 -24.38
C LEU A 29 -9.22 -5.74 -25.59
N GLY A 30 -8.05 -5.47 -26.16
CA GLY A 30 -7.50 -6.20 -27.30
C GLY A 30 -6.01 -5.98 -27.43
N GLU A 31 -5.29 -6.93 -28.01
CA GLU A 31 -3.83 -6.98 -27.99
C GLU A 31 -3.15 -6.44 -29.26
N SER A 32 -3.86 -6.38 -30.41
CA SER A 32 -3.27 -5.94 -31.68
C SER A 32 -4.28 -5.27 -32.62
N PRO A 33 -4.23 -3.93 -32.80
CA PRO A 33 -3.47 -3.00 -31.98
C PRO A 33 -3.97 -3.01 -30.52
N PRO A 34 -3.14 -2.66 -29.53
CA PRO A 34 -3.57 -2.60 -28.15
C PRO A 34 -4.70 -1.58 -27.99
N VAL A 35 -5.87 -2.06 -27.59
CA VAL A 35 -7.03 -1.22 -27.30
C VAL A 35 -7.21 -1.19 -25.79
N LEU A 36 -7.09 -0.01 -25.19
CA LEU A 36 -7.38 0.20 -23.78
C LEU A 36 -8.81 0.73 -23.63
N ASP A 37 -9.46 0.40 -22.53
CA ASP A 37 -10.71 1.04 -22.14
C ASP A 37 -10.51 2.49 -21.71
N LYS A 38 -11.61 3.13 -21.28
CA LYS A 38 -11.54 4.47 -20.72
C LYS A 38 -10.82 4.42 -19.37
N PRO A 39 -9.72 5.18 -19.19
CA PRO A 39 -9.00 5.18 -17.93
C PRO A 39 -9.89 5.55 -16.75
N SER A 40 -9.76 4.80 -15.66
CA SER A 40 -10.42 5.03 -14.39
C SER A 40 -9.46 5.66 -13.38
N LEU A 41 -9.99 6.54 -12.52
CA LEU A 41 -9.22 7.15 -11.44
C LEU A 41 -9.18 6.18 -10.25
N LEU A 42 -7.98 5.77 -9.83
CA LEU A 42 -7.83 5.01 -8.59
C LEU A 42 -7.72 5.95 -7.38
N PHE A 43 -6.93 7.02 -7.49
CA PHE A 43 -6.84 8.05 -6.45
C PHE A 43 -6.10 9.30 -6.94
N GLU A 44 -6.37 10.43 -6.28
CA GLU A 44 -5.63 11.67 -6.45
C GLU A 44 -4.27 11.60 -5.73
N SER A 45 -3.19 11.94 -6.44
CA SER A 45 -1.85 12.05 -5.86
C SER A 45 -1.47 13.52 -5.66
N ARG A 46 -2.10 14.19 -4.68
CA ARG A 46 -1.83 15.62 -4.38
C ARG A 46 -0.40 15.92 -3.89
N THR A 47 0.43 14.91 -3.70
CA THR A 47 1.83 15.03 -3.27
C THR A 47 2.76 14.84 -4.46
N GLN A 48 3.80 15.69 -4.58
CA GLN A 48 4.86 15.51 -5.57
C GLN A 48 5.53 14.15 -5.37
N MET A 49 5.12 13.14 -6.15
CA MET A 49 5.80 11.86 -6.23
C MET A 49 7.16 12.07 -6.91
N ARG A 50 8.19 12.39 -6.10
CA ARG A 50 9.56 12.61 -6.59
C ARG A 50 10.26 11.30 -6.98
N ARG A 51 9.77 10.14 -6.52
CA ARG A 51 10.29 8.79 -6.82
C ARG A 51 9.11 7.79 -6.90
N LYS A 52 9.32 6.56 -7.42
CA LYS A 52 8.32 5.47 -7.37
C LYS A 52 8.00 5.23 -5.89
N SER A 53 6.93 5.85 -5.41
CA SER A 53 6.47 5.78 -4.02
C SER A 53 5.17 5.00 -3.93
N TRP A 54 4.87 4.18 -4.92
CA TRP A 54 3.70 3.33 -4.96
C TRP A 54 4.06 1.97 -5.54
N ASP A 55 3.35 0.94 -5.11
CA ASP A 55 3.47 -0.42 -5.64
C ASP A 55 2.12 -1.13 -5.53
N VAL A 56 1.97 -2.21 -6.30
CA VAL A 56 0.77 -3.04 -6.33
C VAL A 56 1.14 -4.42 -5.82
N LEU A 57 0.29 -5.01 -4.97
CA LEU A 57 0.55 -6.36 -4.49
C LEU A 57 0.53 -7.37 -5.67
N PRO A 58 1.24 -8.52 -5.55
CA PRO A 58 1.27 -9.55 -6.59
C PRO A 58 -0.09 -10.21 -6.89
N ASP A 59 -1.12 -9.92 -6.11
CA ASP A 59 -2.51 -10.35 -6.34
C ASP A 59 -3.36 -9.28 -7.00
N GLY A 60 -2.80 -8.10 -7.29
CA GLY A 60 -3.50 -6.96 -7.88
C GLY A 60 -4.51 -6.27 -6.96
N SER A 61 -4.75 -6.79 -5.75
CA SER A 61 -5.89 -6.39 -4.91
C SER A 61 -5.65 -5.09 -4.15
N ARG A 62 -4.39 -4.69 -3.99
CA ARG A 62 -4.00 -3.60 -3.10
C ARG A 62 -2.93 -2.74 -3.75
N LEU A 63 -3.16 -1.44 -3.69
CA LEU A 63 -2.17 -0.43 -4.00
C LEU A 63 -1.64 0.19 -2.70
N THR A 64 -0.32 0.18 -2.55
CA THR A 64 0.37 0.85 -1.45
C THR A 64 0.99 2.14 -1.96
N MET A 65 0.85 3.24 -1.21
CA MET A 65 1.51 4.51 -1.51
C MET A 65 2.20 5.08 -0.27
N ILE A 66 3.45 5.48 -0.43
CA ILE A 66 4.19 6.34 0.47
C ILE A 66 3.89 7.79 0.11
N ARG A 67 3.18 8.48 1.00
CA ARG A 67 2.95 9.93 0.91
C ARG A 67 4.02 10.63 1.74
N TYR A 68 4.87 11.41 1.08
CA TYR A 68 5.73 12.35 1.76
C TYR A 68 4.88 13.59 2.04
N SER A 69 4.35 13.72 3.25
CA SER A 69 3.75 14.99 3.68
C SER A 69 4.88 16.02 3.82
N ASP A 70 4.67 17.25 3.32
CA ASP A 70 5.54 18.42 3.58
C ASP A 70 5.51 18.88 5.05
N ALA A 71 5.20 17.96 5.96
CA ALA A 71 5.16 18.20 7.37
C ALA A 71 6.59 18.08 7.92
N ASN A 72 7.25 19.22 7.92
CA ASN A 72 8.18 19.63 8.96
C ASN A 72 7.48 19.70 10.35
N ARG A 73 6.59 18.74 10.67
CA ARG A 73 6.01 18.54 12.01
C ARG A 73 6.65 17.31 12.60
N ALA A 74 7.56 17.61 13.53
CA ALA A 74 8.15 16.70 14.49
C ALA A 74 7.20 15.57 14.94
N GLY A 75 7.72 14.36 14.93
CA GLY A 75 7.05 13.18 15.46
C GLY A 75 7.59 11.94 14.77
N SER A 76 8.64 11.34 15.35
CA SER A 76 9.01 9.96 15.06
C SER A 76 7.76 9.10 14.97
N TRP A 77 7.58 8.35 13.88
CA TRP A 77 6.46 7.41 13.76
C TRP A 77 6.62 6.36 14.85
N GLN A 78 5.93 6.54 15.97
CA GLN A 78 6.02 5.62 17.10
C GLN A 78 5.05 4.48 16.86
N VAL A 79 5.58 3.36 16.38
CA VAL A 79 4.84 2.09 16.33
C VAL A 79 4.92 1.48 17.72
N ASN A 80 3.81 1.50 18.48
CA ASN A 80 3.72 0.81 19.76
C ASN A 80 3.33 -0.65 19.52
N VAL A 81 4.29 -1.58 19.67
CA VAL A 81 4.04 -3.02 19.63
C VAL A 81 3.80 -3.50 21.06
N VAL A 82 2.58 -3.94 21.35
CA VAL A 82 2.25 -4.60 22.61
C VAL A 82 2.26 -6.10 22.35
N LEU A 83 3.26 -6.79 22.88
CA LEU A 83 3.33 -8.24 22.84
C LEU A 83 2.60 -8.80 24.07
N ASP A 84 1.45 -9.44 23.86
CA ASP A 84 0.73 -10.12 24.94
C ASP A 84 1.42 -11.45 25.27
N TRP A 85 2.17 -11.46 26.38
CA TRP A 85 2.84 -12.64 26.93
C TRP A 85 2.10 -13.25 28.12
N PHE A 86 0.87 -12.85 28.40
CA PHE A 86 0.19 -13.26 29.62
C PHE A 86 -0.03 -14.77 29.69
N ALA A 87 -0.30 -15.41 28.55
CA ALA A 87 -0.44 -16.87 28.46
C ALA A 87 0.88 -17.60 28.73
N GLU A 88 1.98 -17.12 28.14
CA GLU A 88 3.30 -17.73 28.30
C GLU A 88 3.85 -17.54 29.72
N LEU A 89 3.63 -16.36 30.31
CA LEU A 89 4.00 -16.09 31.70
C LEU A 89 3.22 -16.96 32.69
N LYS A 90 1.90 -17.14 32.50
CA LYS A 90 1.11 -18.07 33.32
C LYS A 90 1.59 -19.52 33.22
N ALA A 91 2.10 -19.93 32.06
CA ALA A 91 2.63 -21.28 31.86
C ALA A 91 4.01 -21.48 32.52
N LYS A 92 4.81 -20.41 32.63
CA LYS A 92 6.20 -20.49 33.14
C LYS A 92 6.34 -20.11 34.62
N VAL A 93 5.39 -19.38 35.19
CA VAL A 93 5.40 -19.08 36.62
C VAL A 93 4.88 -20.31 37.39
N PRO A 94 5.68 -20.90 38.30
CA PRO A 94 5.17 -21.92 39.20
C PRO A 94 4.02 -21.29 40.00
N ALA A 95 2.82 -21.86 39.90
CA ALA A 95 1.72 -21.47 40.78
C ALA A 95 2.17 -21.73 42.22
N SER A 96 2.59 -20.69 42.93
CA SER A 96 2.85 -20.82 44.36
C SER A 96 1.52 -21.22 44.98
N LYS A 97 1.43 -22.48 45.42
CA LYS A 97 0.35 -22.90 46.30
C LYS A 97 0.45 -22.00 47.53
N SER A 98 -0.46 -21.05 47.66
CA SER A 98 -0.68 -20.38 48.93
C SER A 98 -0.92 -21.48 49.95
N ARG A 99 0.04 -21.66 50.86
CA ARG A 99 -0.10 -22.56 51.98
C ARG A 99 -1.29 -22.07 52.84
N PRO A 100 -2.17 -22.98 53.30
CA PRO A 100 -3.35 -22.62 54.08
C PRO A 100 -3.01 -21.91 55.38
#